data_AF-A0A9D4D4J9-F1
#
_entry.id   AF-A0A9D4D4J9-F1
#
_cell.length_a   1.000
_cell.length_b   1.000
_cell.length_c   1.000
_cell.angle_alpha   90.00
_cell.angle_beta   90.00
_cell.angle_gamma   90.00
#
_symmetry.space_group_name_H-M   'P 1'
#
loop_
_entity.id
_entity.type
_entity.pdbx_description
1 polymer ?
#
loop_
_entity_poly.entity_id
_entity_poly.type
_entity_poly.pdbx_seq_one_letter_code
_entity_poly.pdbx_strand_id
1 'polypeptide(L)' 'MEVRRGSALKDALGLVRISQGDLASPLRIRFIGEEGVDMGCLRREFRSLVVHQLTHSSLVKGR' A
#
# COMPACT_ATOMS: atom_id res chain seq x y z
N MET A 1 -8.77 4.20 -4.11
CA MET A 1 -8.12 2.92 -4.45
C MET A 1 -8.54 1.89 -3.41
N GLU A 2 -9.06 0.76 -3.88
CA GLU A 2 -9.37 -0.37 -3.02
C GLU A 2 -8.13 -1.25 -2.88
N VAL A 3 -7.76 -1.58 -1.64
CA VAL A 3 -6.56 -2.35 -1.32
C VAL A 3 -6.95 -3.61 -0.58
N ARG A 4 -6.27 -4.72 -0.87
CA ARG A 4 -6.36 -5.94 -0.08
C ARG A 4 -5.20 -5.94 0.93
N ARG A 5 -5.51 -6.11 2.22
CA ARG A 5 -4.50 -6.12 3.30
C ARG A 5 -3.34 -7.10 3.00
N GLY A 6 -3.67 -8.30 2.54
CA GLY A 6 -2.68 -9.34 2.17
C GLY A 6 -1.91 -9.10 0.86
N SER A 7 -2.21 -8.04 0.12
CA SER A 7 -1.54 -7.71 -1.16
C SER A 7 -1.09 -6.25 -1.25
N ALA A 8 -1.03 -5.55 -0.10
CA ALA A 8 -0.74 -4.13 -0.02
C ALA A 8 0.53 -3.71 -0.77
N LEU A 9 1.61 -4.50 -0.71
CA LEU A 9 2.85 -4.21 -1.44
C LEU A 9 2.66 -4.30 -2.96
N LYS A 10 1.99 -5.33 -3.46
CA LYS A 10 1.72 -5.49 -4.90
C LYS A 10 0.85 -4.34 -5.42
N ASP A 11 -0.17 -3.99 -4.64
CA ASP A 11 -1.09 -2.90 -4.97
C ASP A 11 -0.35 -1.54 -4.96
N ALA A 12 0.56 -1.31 -4.01
CA ALA A 12 1.41 -0.13 -3.95
C ALA A 12 2.36 -0.03 -5.16
N LEU A 13 3.01 -1.13 -5.55
CA LEU A 13 3.91 -1.16 -6.71
C LEU A 13 3.17 -0.89 -8.03
N GLY A 14 1.92 -1.36 -8.14
CA GLY A 14 1.06 -1.04 -9.27
C GLY A 14 0.82 0.46 -9.41
N LEU A 15 0.57 1.17 -8.31
CA LEU A 15 0.35 2.62 -8.32
C LEU A 15 1.59 3.41 -8.75
N VAL A 16 2.74 3.07 -8.18
CA VAL A 16 4.00 3.77 -8.48
C VAL A 16 4.34 3.67 -9.96
N ARG A 17 3.97 2.56 -10.61
CA ARG A 17 4.16 2.36 -12.04
C ARG A 17 3.23 3.18 -12.92
N ILE A 18 2.02 3.48 -12.44
CA ILE A 18 0.98 4.14 -13.25
C ILE A 18 1.07 5.67 -13.13
N SER A 19 1.42 6.21 -11.96
CA SER A 19 1.52 7.66 -11.78
C SER A 19 2.76 8.06 -10.98
N GLN A 20 3.88 8.17 -11.69
CA GLN A 20 5.11 8.72 -11.12
C GLN A 20 5.01 10.23 -10.86
N GLY A 21 4.18 10.95 -11.61
CA GLY A 21 3.96 12.40 -11.45
C GLY A 21 3.11 12.76 -10.23
N ASP A 22 2.18 11.89 -9.81
CA ASP A 22 1.25 12.18 -8.71
C ASP A 22 1.68 11.57 -7.37
N LEU A 23 2.92 11.09 -7.24
CA LEU A 23 3.40 10.46 -6.00
C LEU A 23 3.35 11.39 -4.78
N ALA A 24 3.41 12.71 -5.00
CA ALA A 24 3.27 13.72 -3.95
C ALA A 24 1.80 13.93 -3.52
N SER A 25 0.83 13.43 -4.28
CA SER A 25 -0.59 13.64 -4.00
C SER A 25 -1.07 12.78 -2.84
N PRO A 26 -2.02 13.26 -2.02
CA PRO A 26 -2.51 12.51 -0.87
C PRO A 26 -3.19 11.19 -1.29
N LEU A 27 -2.58 10.06 -0.92
CA LEU A 27 -3.07 8.74 -1.31
C LEU A 27 -4.47 8.45 -0.75
N ARG A 28 -5.45 8.14 -1.61
CA ARG A 28 -6.82 7.79 -1.18
C ARG A 28 -7.01 6.27 -1.21
N ILE A 29 -6.96 5.66 -0.03
CA ILE A 29 -7.00 4.21 0.20
C ILE A 29 -8.30 3.82 0.90
N ARG A 30 -8.86 2.68 0.52
CA ARG A 30 -9.96 2.01 1.21
C ARG A 30 -9.62 0.52 1.26
N PHE A 31 -9.71 -0.13 2.41
CA PHE A 31 -9.59 -1.59 2.45
C PHE A 31 -10.91 -2.23 2.01
N ILE A 32 -10.82 -3.27 1.18
CA ILE A 32 -12.02 -3.98 0.70
C ILE A 32 -12.76 -4.59 1.90
N GLY A 33 -14.07 -4.33 1.99
CA GLY A 33 -14.92 -4.83 3.06
C GLY A 33 -14.90 -4.01 4.36
N GLU A 34 -14.19 -2.87 4.39
CA GLU A 34 -14.20 -1.95 5.52
C GLU A 34 -14.94 -0.64 5.16
N GLU A 35 -15.87 -0.24 6.04
CA GLU A 35 -16.62 1.02 5.94
C GLU A 35 -16.42 1.88 7.19
N GLY A 36 -16.32 3.20 7.01
CA GLY A 36 -16.30 4.17 8.11
C GLY A 36 -14.95 4.40 8.80
N VAL A 37 -13.83 3.88 8.26
CA VAL A 37 -12.50 4.09 8.86
C VAL A 37 -11.90 5.43 8.42
N ASP A 38 -11.29 6.15 9.36
CA ASP A 38 -10.59 7.41 9.08
C ASP A 38 -9.47 7.25 8.04
N MET A 39 -9.47 8.14 7.04
CA MET A 39 -8.52 8.13 5.94
C MET A 39 -7.07 8.35 6.39
N GLY A 40 -6.84 9.11 7.46
CA GLY A 40 -5.52 9.34 8.03
C GLY A 40 -4.95 8.06 8.66
N CYS A 41 -5.76 7.36 9.44
CA CYS A 41 -5.42 6.06 10.01
C CYS A 41 -5.12 5.02 8.92
N LEU A 42 -5.97 4.92 7.90
CA LEU A 42 -5.77 4.00 6.77
C LEU A 42 -4.45 4.25 6.03
N ARG A 43 -4.06 5.52 5.85
CA ARG A 43 -2.77 5.88 5.23
C ARG A 43 -1.58 5.40 6.05
N ARG A 44 -1.62 5.63 7.37
CA ARG A 44 -0.55 5.22 8.29
C ARG A 44 -0.41 3.71 8.31
N GLU A 45 -1.54 3.01 8.38
CA GLU A 45 -1.59 1.56 8.38
C GLU A 45 -1.08 0.97 7.05
N PHE A 46 -1.55 1.47 5.91
CA PHE A 46 -1.07 1.04 4.61
C PHE A 46 0.43 1.26 4.44
N ARG A 47 0.95 2.43 4.85
CA ARG A 47 2.40 2.69 4.82
C ARG A 47 3.16 1.69 5.69
N SER A 48 2.68 1.42 6.90
CA SER A 48 3.29 0.44 7.80
C SER A 48 3.31 -0.97 7.18
N LEU A 49 2.19 -1.41 6.60
CA LEU A 49 2.08 -2.70 5.92
C LEU A 49 3.03 -2.82 4.72
N VAL A 50 3.11 -1.79 3.88
CA VAL A 50 4.01 -1.76 2.73
C VAL A 50 5.46 -1.81 3.18
N VAL A 51 5.87 -1.01 4.17
CA VAL A 51 7.23 -1.01 4.71
C VAL A 51 7.55 -2.36 5.34
N HIS A 52 6.66 -2.91 6.15
CA HIS A 52 6.83 -4.22 6.77
C HIS A 52 7.00 -5.31 5.70
N GLN A 53 6.14 -5.33 4.69
CA GLN A 53 6.26 -6.27 3.58
C GLN A 53 7.55 -6.06 2.79
N LEU A 54 8.01 -4.83 2.56
CA LEU A 54 9.30 -4.58 1.89
C LEU A 54 10.49 -5.11 2.70
N THR A 55 10.50 -4.92 4.01
CA THR A 55 11.62 -5.28 4.88
C THR A 55 11.62 -6.74 5.34
N HIS A 56 10.45 -7.39 5.36
CA HIS A 56 10.29 -8.81 5.75
C HIS A 56 10.04 -9.73 4.56
N SER A 57 9.84 -9.17 3.36
CA SER A 57 9.79 -9.96 2.14
C SER A 57 11.14 -10.62 1.91
N SER A 58 11.15 -11.95 1.97
CA SER A 58 12.22 -12.82 1.50
C SER A 58 12.45 -12.75 -0.02
N LEU A 59 12.15 -11.62 -0.68
CA LEU A 59 12.58 -11.33 -2.06
C LEU A 59 14.11 -11.21 -2.17
N VAL A 60 14.85 -11.23 -1.06
CA VAL A 60 16.26 -11.63 -1.02
C VAL A 60 16.35 -13.16 -0.98
N LYS A 61 15.83 -13.83 -2.02
CA LYS A 61 16.32 -15.16 -2.39
C LYS A 61 17.08 -14.96 -3.69
N GLY A 62 18.26 -14.37 -3.56
CA GLY A 62 19.29 -14.52 -4.58
C GLY A 62 19.62 -16.00 -4.72
N ARG A 63 19.36 -16.53 -5.91
CA ARG A 63 20.14 -17.57 -6.57
C ARG A 63 19.79 -17.55 -8.05
#